data_AF-A0A7S1TY48-F1
#
_entry.id   AF-A0A7S1TY48-F1
#
_cell.length_a   1.000
_cell.length_b   1.000
_cell.length_c   1.000
_cell.angle_alpha   90.00
_cell.angle_beta   90.00
_cell.angle_gamma   90.00
#
_symmetry.space_group_name_H-M   'P 1'
#
loop_
_entity.id
_entity.type
_entity.pdbx_description
1 polymer ?
#
loop_
_entity_poly.entity_id
_entity_poly.type
_entity_poly.pdbx_seq_one_letter_code
_entity_poly.pdbx_strand_id
1 'polypeptide(L)'
;GGENGGGGGGGFAARAQSPPADKPPAQPKLPYCRKGHAAAVVRLPQAGGSGEYRMVVYGGKGRDWLAKARGSSFLDDLWSLHVGDHTGDLSWQQLQPVGPKPESRWKTAMSSVNASQAALIMGGDHQQSDLANNNDTWVFFPRSVLGVGWAAAVAVGVALAALLLAAGLATTPAL
;
A
#
# COMPACT_ATOMS: atom_id res chain seq x y z
N GLY A 1 -56.53 46.17 -30.49
CA GLY A 1 -55.15 46.68 -30.56
C GLY A 1 -54.54 46.60 -29.18
N GLY A 2 -53.33 46.04 -29.08
CA GLY A 2 -52.59 45.91 -27.82
C GLY A 2 -51.87 44.57 -27.74
N GLU A 3 -50.65 44.53 -28.27
CA GLU A 3 -49.76 43.38 -28.41
C GLU A 3 -48.96 43.06 -27.13
N ASN A 4 -48.31 41.89 -27.18
CA ASN A 4 -47.01 41.53 -26.61
C ASN A 4 -46.93 40.82 -25.24
N GLY A 5 -46.24 39.67 -25.28
CA GLY A 5 -45.76 38.97 -24.10
C GLY A 5 -45.20 37.57 -24.38
N GLY A 6 -44.36 37.40 -25.40
CA GLY A 6 -43.62 36.16 -25.63
C GLY A 6 -42.47 35.97 -24.62
N GLY A 7 -42.27 34.73 -24.20
CA GLY A 7 -41.12 34.30 -23.38
C GLY A 7 -41.47 32.97 -22.72
N GLY A 8 -40.69 31.90 -22.78
CA GLY A 8 -39.37 31.63 -23.31
C GLY A 8 -39.11 30.19 -22.92
N GLY A 9 -38.67 29.35 -23.86
CA GLY A 9 -38.47 27.93 -23.64
C GLY A 9 -37.41 27.65 -22.58
N GLY A 10 -37.86 27.24 -21.39
CA GLY A 10 -37.02 26.67 -20.35
C GLY A 10 -36.83 25.17 -20.59
N GLY A 11 -35.92 24.81 -21.48
CA GLY A 11 -35.43 23.45 -21.60
C GLY A 11 -34.73 23.06 -20.30
N PHE A 12 -35.39 22.26 -19.46
CA PHE A 12 -34.75 21.61 -18.32
C PHE A 12 -33.72 20.63 -18.87
N ALA A 13 -32.45 21.06 -18.90
CA ALA A 13 -31.33 20.18 -19.11
C ALA A 13 -31.41 19.04 -18.08
N ALA A 14 -31.57 17.81 -18.56
CA ALA A 14 -31.58 16.63 -17.75
C ALA A 14 -30.31 16.61 -16.88
N ARG A 15 -30.49 16.79 -15.57
CA ARG A 15 -29.45 16.63 -14.58
C ARG A 15 -28.96 15.19 -14.73
N ALA A 16 -27.72 15.01 -15.21
CA ALA A 16 -27.09 13.70 -15.32
C ALA A 16 -27.24 13.00 -13.98
N GLN A 17 -28.00 11.90 -13.97
CA GLN A 17 -28.24 11.10 -12.79
C GLN A 17 -26.88 10.64 -12.27
N SER A 18 -26.65 10.84 -10.97
CA SER A 18 -25.47 10.30 -10.31
C SER A 18 -25.48 8.78 -10.52
N PRO A 19 -24.33 8.15 -10.84
CA PRO A 19 -24.29 6.71 -11.06
C PRO A 19 -24.77 5.97 -9.80
N PRO A 20 -25.50 4.84 -9.97
CA PRO A 20 -26.03 4.06 -8.86
C PRO A 20 -24.93 3.63 -7.88
N ALA A 21 -25.27 3.64 -6.59
CA ALA A 21 -24.34 3.54 -5.47
C ALA A 21 -23.68 2.16 -5.27
N ASP A 22 -23.95 1.18 -6.14
CA ASP A 22 -23.69 -0.23 -5.84
C ASP A 22 -22.45 -0.82 -6.55
N LYS A 23 -21.71 -0.02 -7.32
CA LYS A 23 -20.40 -0.46 -7.83
C LYS A 23 -19.30 0.08 -6.92
N PRO A 24 -18.55 -0.77 -6.18
CA PRO A 24 -17.32 -0.35 -5.54
C PRO A 24 -16.45 0.35 -6.59
N PRO A 25 -15.90 1.54 -6.29
CA PRO A 25 -15.06 2.22 -7.25
C PRO A 25 -13.95 1.27 -7.69
N ALA A 26 -13.69 1.22 -9.00
CA ALA A 26 -12.57 0.45 -9.52
C ALA A 26 -11.30 0.84 -8.74
N GLN A 27 -10.49 -0.15 -8.36
CA GLN A 27 -9.23 0.14 -7.67
C GLN A 27 -8.42 1.14 -8.52
N PRO A 28 -7.80 2.15 -7.89
CA PRO A 28 -7.06 3.15 -8.64
C PRO A 28 -5.93 2.45 -9.40
N LYS A 29 -5.60 2.94 -10.60
CA LYS A 29 -4.49 2.38 -11.40
C LYS A 29 -3.11 2.84 -10.90
N LEU A 30 -3.09 3.82 -10.00
CA LEU A 30 -1.92 4.53 -9.50
C LEU A 30 -2.15 4.81 -8.00
N PRO A 31 -1.08 4.89 -7.18
CA PRO A 31 -1.23 5.30 -5.79
C PRO A 31 -1.84 6.71 -5.70
N TYR A 32 -2.74 6.92 -4.73
CA TYR A 32 -3.27 8.24 -4.43
C TYR A 32 -2.17 9.25 -4.07
N CYS A 33 -2.42 10.53 -4.36
CA CYS A 33 -1.62 11.63 -3.84
C CYS A 33 -1.55 11.55 -2.31
N ARG A 34 -0.33 11.49 -1.79
CA ARG A 34 -0.05 11.22 -0.38
C ARG A 34 1.23 11.91 0.08
N LYS A 35 1.33 12.23 1.37
CA LYS A 35 2.55 12.73 2.01
C LYS A 35 2.90 11.91 3.25
N GLY A 36 4.16 11.92 3.64
CA GLY A 36 4.64 11.12 4.78
C GLY A 36 4.45 9.61 4.58
N HIS A 37 4.42 9.16 3.32
CA HIS A 37 4.56 7.75 2.99
C HIS A 37 6.02 7.34 3.16
N ALA A 38 6.27 6.03 3.24
CA ALA A 38 7.62 5.51 3.19
C ALA A 38 7.87 4.77 1.88
N ALA A 39 9.11 4.80 1.41
CA ALA A 39 9.51 4.14 0.18
C ALA A 39 10.88 3.49 0.32
N ALA A 40 11.07 2.35 -0.35
CA ALA A 40 12.34 1.64 -0.43
C ALA A 40 12.43 0.88 -1.75
N VAL A 41 13.64 0.45 -2.12
CA VAL A 41 13.86 -0.38 -3.33
C VAL A 41 14.00 -1.83 -2.92
N VAL A 42 13.13 -2.70 -3.42
CA VAL A 42 13.18 -4.14 -3.15
C VAL A 42 13.21 -4.95 -4.43
N ARG A 43 13.83 -6.12 -4.37
CA ARG A 43 13.91 -7.08 -5.47
C ARG A 43 12.71 -8.01 -5.42
N LEU A 44 11.73 -7.79 -6.31
CA LEU A 44 10.57 -8.67 -6.44
C LEU A 44 10.93 -9.88 -7.31
N PRO A 45 10.42 -11.09 -6.99
CA PRO A 45 10.49 -12.22 -7.90
C PRO A 45 9.76 -11.94 -9.21
N GLN A 46 10.30 -12.43 -10.32
CA GLN A 46 9.61 -12.56 -11.59
C GLN A 46 9.41 -14.04 -11.96
N ALA A 47 8.44 -14.30 -12.84
CA ALA A 47 8.28 -15.61 -13.46
C ALA A 47 9.57 -15.96 -14.22
N GLY A 48 10.13 -17.14 -13.96
CA GLY A 48 11.45 -17.56 -14.49
C GLY A 48 12.60 -17.45 -13.49
N GLY A 49 12.35 -17.09 -12.22
CA GLY A 49 13.33 -17.18 -11.13
C GLY A 49 14.26 -15.98 -11.00
N SER A 50 14.33 -15.13 -12.03
CA SER A 50 14.92 -13.80 -11.93
C SER A 50 14.14 -12.93 -10.94
N GLY A 51 14.73 -11.80 -10.58
CA GLY A 51 14.09 -10.82 -9.72
C GLY A 51 14.49 -9.42 -10.13
N GLU A 52 13.56 -8.51 -9.96
CA GLU A 52 13.60 -7.16 -10.48
C GLU A 52 13.52 -6.16 -9.33
N TYR A 53 14.36 -5.14 -9.36
CA TYR A 53 14.29 -4.06 -8.40
C TYR A 53 13.11 -3.15 -8.73
N ARG A 54 12.23 -2.94 -7.75
CA ARG A 54 11.15 -1.96 -7.82
C ARG A 54 11.18 -1.08 -6.60
N MET A 55 10.76 0.16 -6.78
CA MET A 55 10.42 1.00 -5.64
C MET A 55 9.09 0.51 -5.09
N VAL A 56 9.03 0.26 -3.78
CA VAL A 56 7.79 0.04 -3.05
C VAL A 56 7.42 1.27 -2.25
N VAL A 57 6.13 1.56 -2.16
CA VAL A 57 5.58 2.69 -1.40
C VAL A 57 4.51 2.16 -0.46
N TYR A 58 4.60 2.53 0.82
CA TYR A 58 3.64 2.13 1.83
C TYR A 58 3.07 3.33 2.59
N GLY A 59 1.75 3.27 2.80
CA GLY A 59 1.00 4.14 3.70
C GLY A 59 1.08 5.63 3.36
N GLY A 60 1.14 6.46 4.40
CA GLY A 60 1.10 7.91 4.30
C GLY A 60 -0.29 8.51 4.50
N LYS A 61 -0.37 9.84 4.45
CA LYS A 61 -1.60 10.61 4.60
C LYS A 61 -2.06 11.11 3.24
N GLY A 62 -3.24 10.69 2.80
CA GLY A 62 -3.80 11.03 1.48
C GLY A 62 -5.32 11.12 1.53
N ARG A 63 -5.96 11.43 0.40
CA ARG A 63 -7.41 11.34 0.28
C ARG A 63 -7.76 9.95 -0.27
N ASP A 64 -8.38 9.12 0.57
CA ASP A 64 -9.02 7.91 0.07
C ASP A 64 -10.32 8.30 -0.63
N TRP A 65 -10.36 8.11 -1.96
CA TRP A 65 -11.56 8.40 -2.74
C TRP A 65 -12.67 7.36 -2.50
N LEU A 66 -12.32 6.14 -2.08
CA LEU A 66 -13.29 5.07 -1.76
C LEU A 66 -14.14 5.45 -0.55
N ALA A 67 -13.53 6.05 0.47
CA ALA A 67 -14.22 6.43 1.70
C ALA A 67 -15.20 7.61 1.55
N LYS A 68 -15.23 8.33 0.41
CA LYS A 68 -16.04 9.56 0.18
C LYS A 68 -16.00 10.57 1.35
N ALA A 69 -15.01 10.48 2.24
CA ALA A 69 -14.95 11.24 3.47
C ALA A 69 -14.34 12.62 3.19
N ARG A 70 -14.93 13.67 3.78
CA ARG A 70 -14.32 14.99 3.80
C ARG A 70 -13.13 14.95 4.77
N GLY A 71 -11.95 14.63 4.26
CA GLY A 71 -10.73 14.57 5.07
C GLY A 71 -9.59 13.83 4.37
N SER A 72 -8.41 13.87 4.97
CA SER A 72 -7.28 13.01 4.60
C SER A 72 -7.18 11.86 5.60
N SER A 73 -7.16 10.62 5.12
CA SER A 73 -7.00 9.41 5.92
C SER A 73 -5.56 8.92 5.87
N PHE A 74 -5.18 8.08 6.82
CA PHE A 74 -3.93 7.33 6.73
C PHE A 74 -4.19 6.10 5.88
N LEU A 75 -3.20 5.73 5.09
CA LEU A 75 -3.27 4.62 4.16
C LEU A 75 -2.46 3.44 4.72
N ASP A 76 -2.84 2.23 4.33
CA ASP A 76 -2.17 0.95 4.65
C ASP A 76 -1.92 0.12 3.38
N ASP A 77 -2.02 0.76 2.21
CA ASP A 77 -1.79 0.14 0.92
C ASP A 77 -0.29 0.06 0.61
N LEU A 78 0.08 -0.99 -0.13
CA LEU A 78 1.42 -1.21 -0.63
C LEU A 78 1.39 -1.14 -2.16
N TRP A 79 2.24 -0.31 -2.73
CA TRP A 79 2.38 -0.12 -4.16
C TRP A 79 3.79 -0.48 -4.59
N SER A 80 3.94 -1.01 -5.80
CA SER A 80 5.23 -1.14 -6.47
C SER A 80 5.23 -0.31 -7.75
N LEU A 81 6.36 0.33 -8.02
CA LEU A 81 6.66 1.02 -9.26
C LEU A 81 7.72 0.20 -10.01
N HIS A 82 7.35 -0.26 -11.19
CA HIS A 82 8.29 -0.73 -12.18
C HIS A 82 8.77 0.46 -13.01
N VAL A 83 10.09 0.57 -13.15
CA VAL A 83 10.76 1.51 -14.04
C VAL A 83 11.40 0.67 -15.13
N GLY A 84 10.90 0.79 -16.36
CA GLY A 84 11.43 0.06 -17.51
C GLY A 84 12.83 0.53 -17.92
N ASP A 85 13.36 -0.08 -18.99
CA ASP A 85 14.72 0.19 -19.51
C ASP A 85 14.90 1.62 -20.06
N HIS A 86 13.80 2.36 -20.24
CA HIS A 86 13.78 3.73 -20.72
C HIS A 86 13.03 4.65 -19.74
N THR A 87 13.47 5.90 -19.63
CA THR A 87 13.04 6.89 -18.62
C THR A 87 11.56 7.35 -18.72
N GLY A 88 10.72 6.71 -19.52
CA GLY A 88 9.30 6.99 -19.66
C GLY A 88 8.36 5.84 -19.27
N ASP A 89 8.88 4.61 -19.14
CA ASP A 89 8.05 3.42 -18.95
C ASP A 89 7.84 3.16 -17.46
N LEU A 90 6.90 3.89 -16.88
CA LEU A 90 6.49 3.75 -15.48
C LEU A 90 5.18 2.98 -15.39
N SER A 91 5.18 1.88 -14.65
CA SER A 91 3.94 1.16 -14.33
C SER A 91 3.82 0.92 -12.83
N TRP A 92 2.65 1.25 -12.30
CA TRP A 92 2.30 1.02 -10.92
C TRP A 92 1.46 -0.24 -10.79
N GLN A 93 1.73 -0.99 -9.73
CA GLN A 93 0.94 -2.15 -9.36
C GLN A 93 0.70 -2.11 -7.86
N GLN A 94 -0.56 -2.18 -7.45
CA GLN A 94 -0.90 -2.40 -6.05
C GLN A 94 -0.53 -3.83 -5.68
N LEU A 95 0.28 -3.97 -4.65
CA LEU A 95 0.58 -5.27 -4.05
C LEU A 95 -0.53 -5.60 -3.06
N GLN A 96 -0.95 -6.86 -3.02
CA GLN A 96 -1.90 -7.37 -2.03
C GLN A 96 -1.22 -8.46 -1.20
N PRO A 97 -0.41 -8.07 -0.19
CA PRO A 97 0.27 -9.04 0.63
C PRO A 97 -0.74 -9.87 1.43
N VAL A 98 -0.55 -11.19 1.48
CA VAL A 98 -1.32 -12.10 2.32
C VAL A 98 -0.76 -12.13 3.74
N GLY A 99 -1.61 -12.41 4.71
CA GLY A 99 -1.25 -12.50 6.13
C GLY A 99 -1.38 -11.17 6.90
N PRO A 100 -0.89 -11.12 8.15
CA PRO A 100 -0.97 -9.94 8.99
C PRO A 100 -0.17 -8.81 8.37
N LYS A 101 -0.77 -7.63 8.24
CA LYS A 101 -0.13 -6.42 7.70
C LYS A 101 -0.11 -5.30 8.75
N PRO A 102 0.84 -4.36 8.67
CA PRO A 102 0.78 -3.16 9.49
C PRO A 102 -0.51 -2.37 9.22
N GLU A 103 -1.07 -1.79 10.28
CA GLU A 103 -2.19 -0.86 10.22
C GLU A 103 -1.83 0.44 9.49
N SER A 104 -2.85 1.20 9.08
CA SER A 104 -2.67 2.48 8.39
C SER A 104 -1.87 3.47 9.22
N ARG A 105 -0.86 4.06 8.58
CA ARG A 105 0.13 4.90 9.28
C ARG A 105 0.74 5.95 8.36
N TRP A 106 1.14 7.07 8.96
CA TRP A 106 1.90 8.13 8.28
C TRP A 106 3.20 8.42 9.03
N LYS A 107 4.16 9.05 8.33
CA LYS A 107 5.51 9.36 8.84
C LYS A 107 6.26 8.12 9.34
N THR A 108 5.98 6.96 8.74
CA THR A 108 6.72 5.75 9.03
C THR A 108 8.08 5.78 8.34
N ALA A 109 9.06 5.07 8.89
CA ALA A 109 10.36 4.88 8.27
C ALA A 109 10.39 3.54 7.53
N MET A 110 11.04 3.49 6.36
CA MET A 110 11.25 2.26 5.62
C MET A 110 12.68 2.17 5.11
N SER A 111 13.25 0.96 5.14
CA SER A 111 14.55 0.67 4.55
C SER A 111 14.57 -0.70 3.89
N SER A 112 15.36 -0.83 2.82
CA SER A 112 15.66 -2.12 2.21
C SER A 112 16.61 -2.91 3.11
N VAL A 113 16.32 -4.19 3.31
CA VAL A 113 17.14 -5.10 4.12
C VAL A 113 17.46 -6.37 3.35
N ASN A 114 18.44 -7.14 3.82
CA ASN A 114 18.87 -8.40 3.21
C ASN A 114 19.18 -8.26 1.71
N ALA A 115 20.12 -7.38 1.34
CA ALA A 115 20.46 -7.08 -0.06
C ALA A 115 19.23 -6.75 -0.92
N SER A 116 18.31 -5.95 -0.37
CA SER A 116 17.04 -5.54 -0.98
C SER A 116 16.07 -6.70 -1.25
N GLN A 117 16.24 -7.87 -0.64
CA GLN A 117 15.28 -8.97 -0.74
C GLN A 117 14.06 -8.77 0.15
N ALA A 118 14.07 -7.79 1.05
CA ALA A 118 12.96 -7.43 1.92
C ALA A 118 12.97 -5.92 2.22
N ALA A 119 11.85 -5.41 2.74
CA ALA A 119 11.78 -4.06 3.30
C ALA A 119 11.35 -4.11 4.76
N LEU A 120 12.02 -3.33 5.60
CA LEU A 120 11.64 -3.12 6.99
C LEU A 120 10.87 -1.80 7.10
N ILE A 121 9.77 -1.81 7.84
CA ILE A 121 9.00 -0.64 8.26
C ILE A 121 9.08 -0.53 9.78
N MET A 122 9.26 0.69 10.28
CA MET A 122 9.21 0.95 11.71
C MET A 122 8.41 2.22 12.05
N GLY A 123 7.54 2.06 13.04
CA GLY A 123 6.78 3.13 13.67
C GLY A 123 5.83 3.90 12.75
N GLY A 124 5.59 5.16 13.10
CA GLY A 124 4.67 6.09 12.41
C GLY A 124 3.48 6.48 13.30
N ASP A 125 2.76 7.55 12.98
CA ASP A 125 1.59 7.91 13.80
C ASP A 125 0.33 7.17 13.35
N HIS A 126 -0.56 6.97 14.32
CA HIS A 126 -1.87 6.36 14.14
C HIS A 126 -2.93 7.41 13.76
N GLN A 127 -3.96 7.03 12.98
CA GLN A 127 -4.98 7.97 12.52
C GLN A 127 -5.83 8.52 13.69
N GLN A 128 -6.06 7.69 14.69
CA GLN A 128 -6.78 8.03 15.91
C GLN A 128 -5.81 8.69 16.90
N SER A 129 -6.09 9.93 17.28
CA SER A 129 -5.19 10.78 18.07
C SER A 129 -5.05 10.37 19.54
N ASP A 130 -5.94 9.51 20.02
CA ASP A 130 -5.97 8.94 21.37
C ASP A 130 -5.12 7.66 21.49
N LEU A 131 -4.70 7.07 20.37
CA LEU A 131 -3.74 5.97 20.36
C LEU A 131 -2.31 6.51 20.36
N ALA A 132 -1.42 5.79 21.05
CA ALA A 132 0.00 6.06 20.97
C ALA A 132 0.51 5.89 19.53
N ASN A 133 1.57 6.60 19.18
CA ASN A 133 2.26 6.37 17.90
C ASN A 133 2.70 4.91 17.81
N ASN A 134 2.62 4.37 16.60
CA ASN A 134 3.14 3.04 16.32
C ASN A 134 4.64 3.05 16.59
N ASN A 135 5.11 2.04 17.32
CA ASN A 135 6.53 1.78 17.57
C ASN A 135 6.88 0.30 17.27
N ASP A 136 6.00 -0.36 16.52
CA ASP A 136 6.17 -1.71 16.03
C ASP A 136 7.10 -1.73 14.80
N THR A 137 7.65 -2.92 14.53
CA THR A 137 8.49 -3.17 13.35
C THR A 137 7.88 -4.27 12.52
N TRP A 138 7.82 -4.05 11.21
CA TRP A 138 7.28 -4.98 10.22
C TRP A 138 8.30 -5.24 9.14
N VAL A 139 8.30 -6.45 8.60
CA VAL A 139 9.13 -6.82 7.45
C VAL A 139 8.21 -7.29 6.33
N PHE A 140 8.35 -6.65 5.16
CA PHE A 140 7.76 -7.08 3.92
C PHE A 140 8.69 -8.07 3.21
N PHE A 141 8.16 -9.25 2.92
CA PHE A 141 8.85 -10.25 2.12
C PHE A 141 8.13 -10.40 0.76
N PRO A 142 8.76 -9.93 -0.34
CA PRO A 142 8.23 -10.10 -1.69
C PRO A 142 8.24 -11.57 -2.17
N ARG A 143 8.94 -12.46 -1.45
CA ARG A 143 8.89 -13.92 -1.60
C ARG A 143 8.58 -14.55 -0.24
N SER A 144 7.32 -14.84 0.05
CA SER A 144 7.03 -15.95 0.96
C SER A 144 6.70 -17.19 0.12
N VAL A 145 6.98 -18.38 0.65
CA VAL A 145 6.48 -19.67 0.11
C VAL A 145 4.94 -19.76 0.10
N LEU A 146 4.24 -18.71 0.53
CA LEU A 146 2.79 -18.55 0.60
C LEU A 146 2.27 -17.40 -0.30
N GLY A 147 3.14 -16.67 -1.02
CA GLY A 147 2.79 -15.47 -1.80
C GLY A 147 3.56 -14.19 -1.38
N VAL A 148 3.17 -13.02 -1.88
CA VAL A 148 3.67 -11.71 -1.38
C VAL A 148 3.10 -11.50 0.04
N GLY A 149 3.89 -11.09 1.05
CA GLY A 149 3.40 -11.08 2.45
C GLY A 149 4.12 -10.12 3.40
N TRP A 150 3.44 -9.76 4.49
CA TRP A 150 4.00 -9.02 5.64
C TRP A 150 4.22 -9.96 6.83
N ALA A 151 5.23 -9.66 7.65
CA ALA A 151 5.44 -10.32 8.93
C ALA A 151 5.84 -9.29 10.00
N ALA A 152 5.27 -9.39 11.21
CA ALA A 152 5.73 -8.60 12.35
C ALA A 152 7.16 -9.05 12.72
N ALA A 153 8.09 -8.13 12.95
CA ALA A 153 9.49 -8.46 13.23
C ALA A 153 9.66 -9.27 14.52
N VAL A 154 8.77 -9.08 15.51
CA VAL A 154 8.73 -9.89 16.75
C VAL A 154 8.39 -11.35 16.45
N ALA A 155 7.70 -11.63 15.34
CA ALA A 155 7.42 -12.98 14.85
C ALA A 155 8.57 -13.56 13.99
N VAL A 156 9.44 -12.72 13.40
CA VAL A 156 10.58 -13.20 12.58
C VAL A 156 11.65 -13.88 13.45
N GLY A 157 11.85 -13.41 14.69
CA GLY A 157 12.79 -14.04 15.64
C GLY A 157 12.36 -15.45 16.08
N VAL A 158 11.06 -15.71 16.18
CA VAL A 158 10.52 -17.02 16.62
C VAL A 158 10.31 -17.97 15.43
N ALA A 159 9.88 -17.44 14.27
CA ALA A 159 9.63 -18.25 13.07
C ALA A 159 10.93 -18.72 12.40
N LEU A 160 11.99 -17.90 12.36
CA LEU A 160 13.27 -18.32 11.79
C LEU A 160 13.98 -19.34 12.70
N ALA A 161 13.88 -19.18 14.02
CA ALA A 161 14.39 -20.15 14.99
C ALA A 161 13.62 -21.48 14.92
N ALA A 162 12.28 -21.44 14.81
CA ALA A 162 11.47 -22.64 14.65
C ALA A 162 11.70 -23.35 13.30
N LEU A 163 11.90 -22.61 12.21
CA LEU A 163 12.20 -23.19 10.89
C LEU A 163 13.62 -23.77 10.83
N LEU A 164 14.60 -23.14 11.48
CA LEU A 164 15.98 -23.64 11.58
C LEU A 164 16.09 -24.86 12.52
N LEU A 165 15.32 -24.91 13.62
CA LEU A 165 15.21 -26.11 14.47
C LEU A 165 14.49 -27.25 13.73
N ALA A 166 13.38 -26.97 13.04
CA ALA A 166 12.62 -27.98 12.30
C ALA A 166 13.40 -28.54 11.09
N ALA A 167 14.31 -27.76 10.51
CA ALA A 167 15.21 -28.18 9.43
C ALA A 167 16.53 -28.81 9.92
N GLY A 168 16.76 -28.91 11.24
CA GLY A 168 18.00 -29.46 11.80
C GLY A 168 19.26 -28.63 11.54
N LEU A 169 19.11 -27.34 11.20
CA LEU A 169 20.19 -26.45 10.78
C LEU A 169 20.70 -25.52 11.90
N ALA A 170 20.11 -25.59 13.10
CA ALA A 170 20.62 -24.90 14.28
C ALA A 170 21.38 -25.90 15.18
N THR A 171 22.68 -25.67 15.39
CA THR A 171 23.40 -26.31 16.50
C THR A 171 23.09 -25.56 17.78
N THR A 172 22.71 -26.28 18.82
CA THR A 172 22.61 -25.74 20.18
C THR A 172 23.95 -25.10 20.56
N PRO A 173 23.98 -23.86 21.09
CA PRO A 173 25.21 -23.37 21.70
C PRO A 173 25.52 -24.27 22.91
N ALA A 174 26.73 -24.81 22.94
CA ALA A 174 27.25 -25.47 24.13
C ALA A 174 27.33 -24.44 25.26
N LEU A 175 26.84 -24.82 26.44
CA LEU A 175 26.84 -24.04 27.67
C LEU A 175 28.26 -23.63 28.10
#